data_AF-R9JEU2-F1
#
_entry.id   AF-R9JEU2-F1
#
_cell.length_a   1.000
_cell.length_b   1.000
_cell.length_c   1.000
_cell.angle_alpha   90.00
_cell.angle_beta   90.00
_cell.angle_gamma   90.00
#
_symmetry.space_group_name_H-M   'P 1'
#
loop_
_entity.id
_entity.type
_entity.pdbx_description
1 polymer ?
#
loop_
_entity_poly.entity_id
_entity_poly.type
_entity_poly.pdbx_seq_one_letter_code
_entity_poly.pdbx_strand_id
1 'polypeptide(L)'
;MTDKVIENNQVVIMGEIVSDFAFSHEIFGEGFYMVDVRVERLSDSIDIIPLMVSERLLDVNGDYKGMYIVVNGQFRSYNRHEERKNKLVLSVFAREIDFVDEIGENTKSNQIYLDGYICKEPVYRKTPLGREIADLLLAVNRPYGKSDYIPCICWGRNARFASNFEVGARCAVWGRIQSREYMKKISDEQLEKRVAYEVSVSKLELIED
;
A
#
# COMPACT_ATOMS: atom_id res chain seq x y z
N MET A 1 -24.11 5.21 0.09
CA MET A 1 -23.01 5.29 -0.90
C MET A 1 -21.67 5.55 -0.23
N THR A 2 -21.62 6.41 0.80
CA THR A 2 -20.40 6.71 1.58
C THR A 2 -19.86 5.51 2.36
N ASP A 3 -20.72 4.68 2.97
CA ASP A 3 -20.27 3.51 3.75
C ASP A 3 -19.56 2.45 2.89
N LYS A 4 -20.09 2.16 1.69
CA LYS A 4 -19.45 1.23 0.73
C LYS A 4 -18.04 1.67 0.29
N VAL A 5 -17.74 2.97 0.34
CA VAL A 5 -16.42 3.52 -0.04
C VAL A 5 -15.41 3.43 1.10
N ILE A 6 -15.87 3.25 2.34
CA ILE A 6 -14.97 2.94 3.46
C ILE A 6 -14.63 1.44 3.45
N GLU A 7 -15.56 0.60 2.96
CA GLU A 7 -15.39 -0.85 2.92
C GLU A 7 -14.49 -1.34 1.78
N ASN A 8 -14.36 -0.59 0.68
CA ASN A 8 -13.60 -1.04 -0.50
C ASN A 8 -12.07 -0.91 -0.38
N ASN A 9 -11.57 -0.30 0.69
CA ASN A 9 -10.14 -0.13 0.95
C ASN A 9 -9.89 -0.21 2.44
N GLN A 10 -9.45 -1.38 2.90
CA GLN A 10 -9.23 -1.66 4.30
C GLN A 10 -7.81 -2.17 4.49
N VAL A 11 -7.08 -1.53 5.41
CA VAL A 11 -5.73 -1.95 5.80
C VAL A 11 -5.70 -2.13 7.30
N VAL A 12 -5.06 -3.22 7.72
CA VAL A 12 -4.57 -3.41 9.08
C VAL A 12 -3.07 -3.66 9.01
N ILE A 13 -2.28 -2.78 9.61
CA ILE A 13 -0.85 -3.02 9.83
C ILE A 13 -0.52 -2.98 11.32
N MET A 14 0.39 -3.84 11.74
CA MET A 14 0.94 -3.88 13.09
C MET A 14 2.45 -3.85 12.97
N GLY A 15 3.09 -2.90 13.64
CA GLY A 15 4.53 -2.76 13.51
C GLY A 15 5.14 -1.73 14.45
N GLU A 16 6.45 -1.59 14.34
CA GLU A 16 7.28 -0.66 15.10
C GLU A 16 7.42 0.65 14.34
N ILE A 17 7.24 1.80 15.00
CA ILE A 17 7.59 3.11 14.42
C ILE A 17 9.11 3.23 14.35
N VAL A 18 9.66 3.52 13.16
CA VAL A 18 11.12 3.54 12.93
C VAL A 18 11.66 4.84 12.35
N SER A 19 10.82 5.86 12.14
CA SER A 19 11.26 7.19 11.70
C SER A 19 10.62 8.30 12.52
N ASP A 20 11.16 9.51 12.38
CA ASP A 20 10.50 10.73 12.83
C ASP A 20 9.28 11.06 11.94
N PHE A 21 8.38 11.90 12.46
CA PHE A 21 7.27 12.46 11.69
C PHE A 21 7.79 13.54 10.74
N ALA A 22 7.47 13.40 9.45
CA ALA A 22 7.82 14.37 8.42
C ALA A 22 6.55 15.01 7.87
N PHE A 23 6.43 16.34 7.95
CA PHE A 23 5.29 17.07 7.38
C PHE A 23 5.10 16.74 5.90
N SER A 24 3.84 16.45 5.53
CA SER A 24 3.45 16.13 4.16
C SER A 24 2.69 17.28 3.52
N HIS A 25 1.54 17.65 4.09
CA HIS A 25 0.65 18.68 3.58
C HIS A 25 -0.39 19.06 4.64
N GLU A 26 -1.11 20.16 4.40
CA GLU A 26 -2.21 20.63 5.24
C GLU A 26 -3.50 20.71 4.41
N ILE A 27 -4.62 20.27 4.98
CA ILE A 27 -5.95 20.39 4.36
C ILE A 27 -6.88 21.02 5.38
N PHE A 28 -7.47 22.17 5.06
CA PHE A 28 -8.42 22.88 5.93
C PHE A 28 -7.90 23.11 7.38
N GLY A 29 -6.62 23.44 7.54
CA GLY A 29 -6.00 23.64 8.86
C GLY A 29 -5.68 22.36 9.63
N GLU A 30 -5.74 21.20 8.97
CA GLU A 30 -5.31 19.92 9.54
C GLU A 30 -4.03 19.45 8.84
N GLY A 31 -2.96 19.32 9.62
CA GLY A 31 -1.67 18.82 9.17
C GLY A 31 -1.60 17.29 9.06
N PHE A 32 -0.98 16.82 7.99
CA PHE A 32 -0.71 15.41 7.73
C PHE A 32 0.78 15.15 7.66
N TYR A 33 1.22 14.07 8.30
CA TYR A 33 2.63 13.74 8.49
C TYR A 33 2.90 12.30 8.07
N MET A 34 4.07 12.07 7.47
CA MET A 34 4.56 10.75 7.10
C MET A 34 5.43 10.20 8.24
N VAL A 35 5.28 8.91 8.51
CA VAL A 35 6.13 8.13 9.40
C VAL A 35 6.30 6.73 8.83
N ASP A 36 7.46 6.11 9.01
CA ASP A 36 7.71 4.75 8.53
C ASP A 36 7.45 3.73 9.64
N VAL A 37 6.70 2.67 9.30
CA VAL A 37 6.38 1.57 10.20
C VAL A 37 7.04 0.30 9.70
N ARG A 38 7.85 -0.32 10.55
CA ARG A 38 8.48 -1.62 10.31
C ARG A 38 7.51 -2.73 10.65
N VAL A 39 7.13 -3.50 9.64
CA VAL A 39 6.18 -4.61 9.75
C VAL A 39 6.87 -5.92 9.41
N GLU A 40 6.90 -6.84 10.38
CA GLU A 40 7.51 -8.15 10.22
C GLU A 40 6.53 -9.13 9.54
N ARG A 41 7.04 -9.93 8.61
CA ARG A 41 6.30 -11.04 8.00
C ARG A 41 6.54 -12.32 8.81
N LEU A 42 5.61 -13.27 8.71
CA LEU A 42 5.78 -14.64 9.20
C LEU A 42 6.97 -15.40 8.59
N SER A 43 7.61 -14.84 7.55
CA SER A 43 8.79 -15.40 6.89
C SER A 43 10.09 -14.69 7.31
N ASP A 44 10.08 -13.98 8.44
CA ASP A 44 11.19 -13.17 8.99
C ASP A 44 11.67 -12.01 8.09
N SER A 45 11.03 -11.81 6.94
CA SER A 45 11.29 -10.65 6.09
C SER A 45 10.55 -9.44 6.62
N ILE A 46 11.09 -8.25 6.38
CA ILE A 46 10.55 -6.99 6.87
C ILE A 46 10.00 -6.18 5.69
N ASP A 47 8.88 -5.50 5.92
CA ASP A 47 8.42 -4.38 5.10
C ASP A 47 8.53 -3.08 5.90
N ILE A 48 9.06 -2.03 5.27
CA ILE A 48 8.93 -0.67 5.78
C ILE A 48 7.75 -0.03 5.06
N ILE A 49 6.68 0.28 5.78
CA ILE A 49 5.43 0.79 5.21
C ILE A 49 5.27 2.26 5.59
N PRO A 50 5.18 3.18 4.60
CA PRO A 50 4.88 4.57 4.88
C PRO A 50 3.45 4.71 5.41
N LEU A 51 3.33 5.34 6.57
CA LEU A 51 2.08 5.68 7.23
C LEU A 51 1.89 7.19 7.18
N MET A 52 0.69 7.62 6.79
CA MET A 52 0.24 9.00 6.81
C MET A 52 -0.70 9.17 7.99
N VAL A 53 -0.35 10.07 8.91
CA VAL A 53 -1.05 10.33 10.16
C VAL A 53 -1.51 11.79 10.19
N SER A 54 -2.74 12.02 10.67
CA SER A 54 -3.24 13.35 10.99
C SER A 54 -2.73 13.79 12.35
N GLU A 55 -2.37 15.06 12.50
CA GLU A 55 -2.04 15.65 13.80
C GLU A 55 -3.20 15.62 14.81
N ARG A 56 -4.43 15.36 14.34
CA ARG A 56 -5.59 15.14 15.22
C ARG A 56 -5.63 13.74 15.84
N LEU A 57 -4.93 12.79 15.22
CA LEU A 57 -4.91 11.40 15.66
C LEU A 57 -3.75 11.10 16.61
N LEU A 58 -2.63 11.81 16.46
CA LEU A 58 -1.43 11.62 17.25
C LEU A 58 -0.66 12.94 17.38
N ASP A 59 -0.03 13.22 18.53
CA ASP A 59 0.88 14.36 18.68
C ASP A 59 2.16 14.11 17.89
N VAL A 60 2.27 14.75 16.73
CA VAL A 60 3.36 14.58 15.77
C VAL A 60 4.70 15.18 16.21
N ASN A 61 4.76 15.88 17.35
CA ASN A 61 6.01 16.40 17.91
C ASN A 61 6.67 15.43 18.91
N GLY A 62 5.98 14.35 19.30
CA GLY A 62 6.52 13.33 20.19
C GLY A 62 7.52 12.39 19.48
N ASP A 63 8.39 11.76 20.28
CA ASP A 63 9.26 10.67 19.82
C ASP A 63 8.61 9.32 20.16
N TYR A 64 8.19 8.60 19.13
CA TYR A 64 7.55 7.28 19.25
C TYR A 64 8.39 6.17 18.62
N LYS A 65 9.65 6.42 18.25
CA LYS A 65 10.51 5.39 17.64
C LYS A 65 10.69 4.22 18.61
N GLY A 66 10.58 3.01 18.08
CA GLY A 66 10.61 1.77 18.87
C GLY A 66 9.28 1.40 19.53
N MET A 67 8.25 2.24 19.46
CA MET A 67 6.92 1.89 19.95
C MET A 67 6.15 1.07 18.91
N TYR A 68 5.39 0.09 19.40
CA TYR A 68 4.54 -0.75 18.57
C TYR A 68 3.13 -0.15 18.46
N ILE A 69 2.60 -0.19 17.25
CA ILE A 69 1.26 0.31 16.94
C ILE A 69 0.46 -0.71 16.13
N VAL A 70 -0.85 -0.66 16.30
CA VAL A 70 -1.85 -1.24 15.41
C VAL A 70 -2.53 -0.10 14.68
N VAL A 71 -2.55 -0.16 13.36
CA VAL A 71 -3.16 0.86 12.50
C VAL A 71 -4.31 0.24 11.74
N ASN A 72 -5.49 0.85 11.86
CA ASN A 72 -6.61 0.62 10.96
C ASN A 72 -6.73 1.80 9.99
N GLY A 73 -6.76 1.53 8.69
CA GLY A 73 -6.62 2.57 7.69
C GLY A 73 -7.04 2.17 6.29
N GLN A 74 -6.52 2.92 5.31
CA GLN A 74 -6.73 2.69 3.88
C GLN A 74 -5.40 2.84 3.15
N PHE A 75 -5.13 2.03 2.13
CA PHE A 75 -3.92 2.20 1.33
C PHE A 75 -4.19 3.21 0.23
N ARG A 76 -3.64 4.43 0.35
CA ARG A 76 -3.95 5.53 -0.55
C ARG A 76 -2.79 5.83 -1.47
N SER A 77 -3.13 6.36 -2.64
CA SER A 77 -2.19 6.84 -3.64
C SER A 77 -2.46 8.31 -3.98
N TYR A 78 -1.40 9.05 -4.27
CA TYR A 78 -1.50 10.37 -4.86
C TYR A 78 -0.26 10.68 -5.71
N ASN A 79 -0.43 11.55 -6.69
CA ASN A 79 0.70 12.05 -7.46
C ASN A 79 1.30 13.25 -6.74
N ARG A 80 2.56 13.14 -6.35
CA ARG A 80 3.37 14.27 -5.92
C ARG A 80 4.02 14.88 -7.16
N HIS A 81 3.67 16.13 -7.44
CA HIS A 81 4.29 16.92 -8.49
C HIS A 81 5.61 17.49 -7.96
N GLU A 82 6.73 16.98 -8.45
CA GLU A 82 8.05 17.56 -8.27
C GLU A 82 8.42 18.26 -9.59
N GLU A 83 9.26 19.31 -9.55
CA GLU A 83 9.52 20.27 -10.65
C GLU A 83 9.71 19.66 -12.05
N ARG A 84 10.17 18.41 -12.15
CA ARG A 84 10.42 17.72 -13.43
C ARG A 84 9.76 16.34 -13.57
N LYS A 85 9.11 15.80 -12.53
CA LYS A 85 8.61 14.41 -12.51
C LYS A 85 7.38 14.27 -11.61
N ASN A 86 6.42 13.47 -12.08
CA ASN A 86 5.34 12.99 -11.24
C ASN A 86 5.79 11.71 -10.54
N LYS A 87 5.70 11.70 -9.20
CA LYS A 87 5.96 10.52 -8.38
C LYS A 87 4.64 10.05 -7.78
N LEU A 88 4.24 8.82 -8.09
CA LEU A 88 3.14 8.17 -7.39
C LEU A 88 3.64 7.82 -5.98
N VAL A 89 2.99 8.40 -4.98
CA VAL A 89 3.22 8.10 -3.56
C VAL A 89 2.12 7.16 -3.13
N LEU A 90 2.50 6.12 -2.40
CA LEU A 90 1.61 5.13 -1.79
C LEU A 90 1.91 5.09 -0.28
N SER A 91 0.87 5.18 0.52
CA SER A 91 0.97 5.15 1.98
C SER A 91 -0.30 4.62 2.61
N VAL A 92 -0.19 4.01 3.78
CA VAL A 92 -1.35 3.72 4.62
C VAL A 92 -1.82 5.05 5.20
N PHE A 93 -3.07 5.42 4.97
CA PHE A 93 -3.71 6.55 5.63
C PHE A 93 -4.39 6.04 6.91
N ALA A 94 -3.88 6.49 8.06
CA ALA A 94 -4.40 6.09 9.36
C ALA A 94 -5.80 6.66 9.58
N ARG A 95 -6.73 5.81 10.01
CA ARG A 95 -8.02 6.23 10.58
C ARG A 95 -8.02 6.08 12.09
N GLU A 96 -7.39 5.01 12.58
CA GLU A 96 -7.21 4.70 13.99
C GLU A 96 -5.79 4.18 14.21
N ILE A 97 -5.19 4.54 15.34
CA ILE A 97 -3.88 4.08 15.78
C ILE A 97 -4.00 3.73 17.26
N ASP A 98 -3.65 2.50 17.60
CA ASP A 98 -3.57 2.02 18.97
C ASP A 98 -2.13 1.63 19.30
N PHE A 99 -1.63 2.05 20.47
CA PHE A 99 -0.33 1.60 20.97
C PHE A 99 -0.47 0.26 21.68
N VAL A 100 0.49 -0.62 21.45
CA VAL A 100 0.55 -1.95 22.07
C VAL A 100 1.94 -2.22 22.63
N ASP A 101 2.04 -3.03 23.68
CA ASP A 101 3.32 -3.37 24.31
C ASP A 101 4.14 -4.32 23.42
N GLU A 102 3.47 -5.28 22.78
CA GLU A 102 4.10 -6.29 21.92
C GLU A 102 3.14 -6.76 20.82
N ILE A 103 3.71 -7.30 19.73
CA ILE A 103 2.96 -7.96 18.64
C ILE A 103 3.19 -9.46 18.78
N GLY A 104 2.13 -10.23 19.05
CA GLY A 104 2.24 -11.68 19.20
C GLY A 104 2.77 -12.37 17.95
N GLU A 105 3.64 -13.38 18.12
CA GLU A 105 4.42 -14.05 17.05
C GLU A 105 3.59 -14.63 15.88
N ASN A 106 2.33 -14.97 16.10
CA ASN A 106 1.43 -15.53 15.08
C ASN A 106 0.36 -14.53 14.60
N THR A 107 0.52 -13.25 14.91
CA THR A 107 -0.44 -12.23 14.52
C THR A 107 -0.25 -11.87 13.05
N LYS A 108 -1.34 -11.84 12.29
CA LYS A 108 -1.32 -11.35 10.90
C LYS A 108 -1.19 -9.82 10.90
N SER A 109 0.05 -9.35 11.00
CA SER A 109 0.48 -7.96 11.13
C SER A 109 0.31 -7.10 9.87
N ASN A 110 -0.07 -7.69 8.73
CA ASN A 110 -0.18 -6.97 7.46
C ASN A 110 -1.29 -7.57 6.61
N GLN A 111 -2.43 -6.90 6.63
CA GLN A 111 -3.62 -7.30 5.89
C GLN A 111 -4.16 -6.13 5.10
N ILE A 112 -4.49 -6.39 3.84
CA ILE A 112 -5.19 -5.43 3.00
C ILE A 112 -6.30 -6.12 2.23
N TYR A 113 -7.44 -5.45 2.17
CA TYR A 113 -8.56 -5.74 1.29
C TYR A 113 -8.83 -4.55 0.39
N LEU A 114 -8.98 -4.81 -0.91
CA LEU A 114 -9.34 -3.82 -1.91
C LEU A 114 -10.49 -4.34 -2.77
N ASP A 115 -11.46 -3.49 -3.08
CA ASP A 115 -12.49 -3.70 -4.09
C ASP A 115 -12.41 -2.53 -5.08
N GLY A 116 -12.07 -2.85 -6.32
CA GLY A 116 -11.80 -1.84 -7.33
C GLY A 116 -11.88 -2.40 -8.74
N TYR A 117 -11.37 -1.62 -9.68
CA TYR A 117 -11.50 -1.88 -11.10
C TYR A 117 -10.14 -1.97 -11.77
N ILE A 118 -10.00 -2.92 -12.70
CA ILE A 118 -8.79 -3.05 -13.53
C ILE A 118 -8.70 -1.83 -14.44
N CYS A 119 -7.66 -1.02 -14.31
CA CYS A 119 -7.52 0.21 -15.11
C CYS A 119 -6.44 0.13 -16.19
N LYS A 120 -5.70 -0.98 -16.25
CA LYS A 120 -4.75 -1.33 -17.30
C LYS A 120 -4.75 -2.83 -17.54
N GLU A 121 -4.43 -3.25 -18.76
CA GLU A 121 -4.31 -4.67 -19.10
C GLU A 121 -3.32 -5.37 -18.15
N PRO A 122 -3.69 -6.53 -17.57
CA PRO A 122 -2.80 -7.34 -16.74
C PRO A 122 -1.52 -7.74 -17.47
N VAL A 123 -0.37 -7.59 -16.82
CA VAL A 123 0.94 -7.96 -17.41
C VAL A 123 1.41 -9.30 -16.85
N TYR A 124 1.06 -10.38 -17.53
CA TYR A 124 1.48 -11.74 -17.18
C TYR A 124 2.89 -12.06 -17.71
N ARG A 125 3.73 -12.66 -16.85
CA ARG A 125 5.07 -13.16 -17.25
C ARG A 125 5.57 -14.27 -16.33
N LYS A 126 6.66 -14.92 -16.74
CA LYS A 126 7.44 -15.82 -15.88
C LYS A 126 8.74 -15.14 -15.47
N THR A 127 9.08 -15.25 -14.18
CA THR A 127 10.40 -14.86 -13.66
C THR A 127 11.50 -15.78 -14.22
N PRO A 128 12.79 -15.41 -14.13
CA PRO A 128 13.89 -16.29 -14.54
C PRO A 128 13.88 -17.67 -13.86
N LEU A 129 13.32 -17.75 -12.64
CA LEU A 129 13.16 -19.00 -11.90
C LEU A 129 11.84 -19.74 -12.23
N GLY A 130 11.15 -19.36 -13.30
CA GLY A 130 9.93 -20.01 -13.77
C GLY A 130 8.65 -19.69 -12.99
N ARG A 131 8.71 -18.86 -11.93
CA ARG A 131 7.52 -18.43 -11.19
C ARG A 131 6.63 -17.55 -12.06
N GLU A 132 5.35 -17.88 -12.12
CA GLU A 132 4.34 -17.13 -12.86
C GLU A 132 3.83 -15.97 -12.04
N ILE A 133 3.80 -14.78 -12.64
CA ILE A 133 3.37 -13.53 -12.00
C ILE A 133 2.51 -12.71 -12.95
N ALA A 134 1.61 -11.89 -12.39
CA ALA A 134 0.86 -10.90 -13.15
C ALA A 134 0.82 -9.58 -12.39
N ASP A 135 1.26 -8.49 -13.03
CA ASP A 135 1.07 -7.15 -12.47
C ASP A 135 -0.33 -6.65 -12.81
N LEU A 136 -1.03 -6.11 -11.83
CA LEU A 136 -2.31 -5.42 -11.97
C LEU A 136 -2.17 -3.97 -11.50
N LEU A 137 -2.96 -3.07 -12.09
CA LEU A 137 -3.19 -1.74 -11.55
C LEU A 137 -4.67 -1.60 -11.24
N LEU A 138 -4.99 -1.48 -9.95
CA LEU A 138 -6.36 -1.42 -9.47
C LEU A 138 -6.74 0.03 -9.16
N ALA A 139 -7.84 0.50 -9.76
CA ALA A 139 -8.48 1.76 -9.43
C ALA A 139 -9.50 1.53 -8.33
N VAL A 140 -9.21 2.02 -7.12
CA VAL A 140 -10.07 1.89 -5.94
C VAL A 140 -10.74 3.23 -5.69
N ASN A 141 -12.05 3.28 -5.86
CA ASN A 141 -12.80 4.54 -5.85
C ASN A 141 -12.86 5.14 -4.45
N ARG A 142 -12.73 6.46 -4.39
CA ARG A 142 -12.85 7.30 -3.20
C ARG A 142 -14.05 8.25 -3.35
N PRO A 143 -14.50 8.90 -2.26
CA PRO A 143 -15.52 9.93 -2.36
C PRO A 143 -15.05 11.08 -3.25
N TYR A 144 -16.01 11.87 -3.74
CA TYR A 144 -15.75 13.07 -4.55
C TYR A 144 -15.04 12.80 -5.89
N GLY A 145 -15.29 11.63 -6.51
CA GLY A 145 -14.81 11.32 -7.86
C GLY A 145 -13.29 11.12 -7.95
N LYS A 146 -12.62 10.84 -6.82
CA LYS A 146 -11.20 10.48 -6.79
C LYS A 146 -11.07 8.96 -6.79
N SER A 147 -9.91 8.46 -7.18
CA SER A 147 -9.56 7.04 -7.02
C SER A 147 -8.11 6.90 -6.56
N ASP A 148 -7.82 5.81 -5.87
CA ASP A 148 -6.46 5.35 -5.61
C ASP A 148 -6.06 4.35 -6.70
N TYR A 149 -4.85 4.49 -7.23
CA TYR A 149 -4.28 3.60 -8.24
C TYR A 149 -3.21 2.74 -7.57
N ILE A 150 -3.57 1.50 -7.26
CA ILE A 150 -2.78 0.62 -6.41
C ILE A 150 -2.18 -0.51 -7.24
N PRO A 151 -0.84 -0.58 -7.38
CA PRO A 151 -0.18 -1.70 -8.01
C PRO A 151 -0.38 -2.97 -7.18
N CYS A 152 -0.74 -4.06 -7.83
CA CYS A 152 -0.88 -5.38 -7.21
C CYS A 152 -0.07 -6.40 -8.00
N ILE A 153 0.51 -7.38 -7.31
CA ILE A 153 1.25 -8.49 -7.91
C ILE A 153 0.61 -9.82 -7.53
N CYS A 154 0.15 -10.55 -8.54
CA CYS A 154 -0.42 -11.88 -8.40
C CYS A 154 0.64 -12.95 -8.66
N TRP A 155 0.49 -14.11 -7.99
CA TRP A 155 1.46 -15.20 -8.05
C TRP A 155 0.81 -16.54 -8.45
N GLY A 156 1.50 -17.35 -9.25
CA GLY A 156 1.10 -18.73 -9.56
C GLY A 156 -0.30 -18.82 -10.16
N ARG A 157 -1.20 -19.56 -9.48
CA ARG A 157 -2.61 -19.71 -9.93
C ARG A 157 -3.33 -18.36 -10.02
N ASN A 158 -3.10 -17.47 -9.06
CA ASN A 158 -3.68 -16.13 -9.07
C ASN A 158 -3.20 -15.32 -10.28
N ALA A 159 -1.93 -15.47 -10.67
CA ALA A 159 -1.38 -14.79 -11.85
C ALA A 159 -2.04 -15.25 -13.14
N ARG A 160 -2.22 -16.57 -13.32
CA ARG A 160 -2.90 -17.14 -14.49
C ARG A 160 -4.39 -16.79 -14.53
N PHE A 161 -5.03 -16.67 -13.37
CA PHE A 161 -6.43 -16.26 -13.31
C PHE A 161 -6.57 -14.79 -13.71
N ALA A 162 -5.78 -13.92 -13.08
CA ALA A 162 -5.78 -12.49 -13.31
C ALA A 162 -5.37 -12.09 -14.73
N SER A 163 -4.59 -12.92 -15.44
CA SER A 163 -4.18 -12.64 -16.82
C SER A 163 -5.35 -12.61 -17.82
N ASN A 164 -6.52 -13.12 -17.44
CA ASN A 164 -7.73 -13.10 -18.27
C ASN A 164 -8.64 -11.91 -17.96
N PHE A 165 -8.24 -11.02 -17.04
CA PHE A 165 -9.07 -9.88 -16.68
C PHE A 165 -8.97 -8.78 -17.73
N GLU A 166 -10.11 -8.13 -18.00
CA GLU A 166 -10.20 -7.03 -18.95
C GLU A 166 -10.19 -5.67 -18.24
N VAL A 167 -9.80 -4.62 -18.95
CA VAL A 167 -9.90 -3.24 -18.43
C VAL A 167 -11.36 -2.92 -18.16
N GLY A 168 -11.64 -2.35 -16.99
CA GLY A 168 -12.99 -2.05 -16.51
C GLY A 168 -13.60 -3.17 -15.66
N ALA A 169 -13.01 -4.37 -15.62
CA ALA A 169 -13.50 -5.45 -14.77
C ALA A 169 -13.39 -5.09 -13.29
N ARG A 170 -14.44 -5.35 -12.51
CA ARG A 170 -14.43 -5.19 -11.05
C ARG A 170 -13.85 -6.44 -10.40
N CYS A 171 -12.92 -6.26 -9.47
CA CYS A 171 -12.37 -7.37 -8.70
C CYS A 171 -12.07 -6.98 -7.26
N ALA A 172 -12.17 -7.97 -6.39
CA ALA A 172 -11.74 -7.90 -5.01
C ALA A 172 -10.36 -8.56 -4.84
N VAL A 173 -9.50 -7.96 -4.03
CA VAL A 173 -8.13 -8.40 -3.78
C VAL A 173 -7.88 -8.44 -2.27
N TRP A 174 -7.28 -9.53 -1.80
CA TRP A 174 -6.75 -9.66 -0.45
C TRP A 174 -5.26 -9.96 -0.50
N GLY A 175 -4.51 -9.37 0.40
CA GLY A 175 -3.07 -9.59 0.45
C GLY A 175 -2.39 -8.89 1.59
N ARG A 176 -1.15 -8.50 1.32
CA ARG A 176 -0.31 -7.69 2.20
C ARG A 176 0.34 -6.57 1.40
N ILE A 177 0.60 -5.44 2.02
CA ILE A 177 1.41 -4.37 1.42
C ILE A 177 2.87 -4.83 1.48
N GLN A 178 3.60 -4.70 0.38
CA GLN A 178 5.02 -4.99 0.34
C GLN A 178 5.82 -3.84 -0.26
N SER A 179 7.07 -3.74 0.19
CA SER A 179 8.08 -2.85 -0.36
C SER A 179 9.03 -3.66 -1.25
N ARG A 180 9.39 -3.09 -2.40
CA ARG A 180 10.40 -3.66 -3.32
C ARG A 180 11.45 -2.64 -3.67
N GLU A 181 12.71 -3.01 -3.50
CA GLU A 181 13.83 -2.19 -3.92
C GLU A 181 14.16 -2.44 -5.40
N TYR A 182 14.47 -1.38 -6.13
CA TYR A 182 14.91 -1.47 -7.51
C TYR A 182 15.95 -0.39 -7.81
N MET A 183 16.85 -0.69 -8.74
CA MET A 183 17.84 0.27 -9.24
C MET A 183 17.27 0.99 -10.45
N LYS A 184 17.08 2.31 -10.34
CA LYS A 184 16.70 3.16 -11.47
C LYS A 184 17.96 3.72 -12.11
N LYS A 185 18.15 3.43 -13.39
CA LYS A 185 19.17 4.08 -14.20
C LYS A 185 18.76 5.52 -14.50
N ILE A 186 19.55 6.48 -14.02
CA ILE A 186 19.36 7.92 -14.24
C ILE A 186 20.19 8.39 -15.44
N SER A 187 21.40 7.84 -15.58
CA SER A 187 22.31 8.02 -16.72
C SER A 187 23.15 6.75 -16.89
N ASP A 188 24.07 6.73 -17.86
CA ASP A 188 24.97 5.59 -18.06
C ASP A 188 25.87 5.28 -16.85
N GLU A 189 26.17 6.28 -16.03
CA GLU A 189 27.05 6.16 -14.87
C GLU A 189 26.32 6.24 -13.53
N GLN A 190 25.05 6.65 -13.52
CA GLN A 190 24.30 6.90 -12.28
C GLN A 190 23.11 5.96 -12.13
N LEU A 191 23.18 5.12 -11.09
CA LEU A 191 22.09 4.30 -10.60
C LEU A 191 21.57 4.87 -9.28
N GLU A 192 20.25 4.97 -9.16
CA GLU A 192 19.57 5.43 -7.95
C GLU A 192 18.74 4.28 -7.39
N LYS A 193 19.00 3.89 -6.13
CA LYS A 193 18.18 2.91 -5.42
C LYS A 193 16.83 3.54 -5.07
N ARG A 194 15.73 2.86 -5.42
CA ARG A 194 14.36 3.31 -5.14
C ARG A 194 13.53 2.20 -4.54
N VAL A 195 12.52 2.60 -3.79
CA VAL A 195 11.52 1.68 -3.24
C VAL A 195 10.20 1.90 -3.99
N ALA A 196 9.56 0.81 -4.38
CA ALA A 196 8.18 0.81 -4.85
C ALA A 196 7.31 0.01 -3.87
N TYR A 197 6.05 0.42 -3.74
CA TYR A 197 5.08 -0.25 -2.90
C TYR A 197 3.98 -0.86 -3.76
N GLU A 198 3.54 -2.05 -3.38
CA GLU A 198 2.51 -2.80 -4.10
C GLU A 198 1.81 -3.77 -3.16
N VAL A 199 0.66 -4.29 -3.58
CA VAL A 199 -0.06 -5.34 -2.85
C VAL A 199 0.37 -6.71 -3.36
N SER A 200 0.94 -7.53 -2.48
CA SER A 200 1.23 -8.93 -2.75
C SER A 200 -0.06 -9.74 -2.57
N VAL A 201 -0.65 -10.17 -3.69
CA VAL A 201 -1.99 -10.77 -3.70
C VAL A 201 -1.96 -12.22 -3.21
N SER A 202 -2.72 -12.48 -2.15
CA SER A 202 -2.95 -13.82 -1.59
C SER A 202 -4.22 -14.48 -2.15
N LYS A 203 -5.25 -13.68 -2.42
CA LYS A 203 -6.54 -14.09 -2.99
C LYS A 203 -7.06 -12.96 -3.87
N LEU A 204 -7.69 -13.32 -4.99
CA LEU A 204 -8.46 -12.38 -5.79
C LEU A 204 -9.75 -13.04 -6.30
N GLU A 205 -10.78 -12.22 -6.49
CA GLU A 205 -12.08 -12.63 -7.02
C GLU A 205 -12.54 -11.61 -8.06
N LEU A 206 -13.05 -12.08 -9.19
CA LEU A 206 -13.81 -11.25 -10.10
C LEU A 206 -15.20 -11.04 -9.49
N ILE A 207 -15.67 -9.79 -9.46
CA ILE A 207 -17.00 -9.47 -8.93
C ILE A 207 -17.92 -9.29 -10.12
N GLU A 208 -18.88 -10.20 -10.26
CA GLU A 208 -19.99 -10.05 -11.19
C GLU A 208 -20.98 -9.01 -10.63
N ASP A 209 -21.55 -8.19 -11.52
CA ASP A 209 -22.55 -7.17 -11.16
C ASP A 209 -23.92 -7.78 -10.82
#